data_AF-A0A2P5WUD9-F1
#
_entry.id   AF-A0A2P5WUD9-F1
#
_cell.length_a   1.000
_cell.length_b   1.000
_cell.length_c   1.000
_cell.angle_alpha   90.00
_cell.angle_beta   90.00
_cell.angle_gamma   90.00
#
_symmetry.space_group_name_H-M   'P 1'
#
loop_
_entity.id
_entity.type
_entity.pdbx_description
1 polymer ?
#
loop_
_entity_poly.entity_id
_entity_poly.type
_entity_poly.pdbx_seq_one_letter_code
_entity_poly.pdbx_strand_id
1 'polypeptide(L)'
;MEITEKREGESNHSSKDLSNNDNINNDLTDSDGNNTSKEAEERRARDLKAGLHPLKHKFVFWYTRRTPGVRTQTAYEDNIKKIVDFSTVEGFWVCYCHLARPSTLPSPTDLHLFKEGIRPLWEDSANCNGGKWIIRFKKVVSGRFWEDLVLALVGDQLDYGENVCGAVLSIRFNEDILSVWNRNASDHQAVMALRDSIKRHLKLPHSYVMEYKPHDASLRDNSSYRNTWLRG
;
A
#
# COMPACT_ATOMS: atom_id res chain seq x y z
N MET A 1 0.53 13.92 78.20
CA MET A 1 0.47 15.39 78.32
C MET A 1 -0.56 15.87 77.32
N GLU A 2 -1.65 16.41 77.87
CA GLU A 2 -2.66 17.35 77.31
C GLU A 2 -3.20 17.06 75.89
N ILE A 3 -4.44 16.59 75.68
CA ILE A 3 -5.78 17.19 75.93
C ILE A 3 -5.87 18.56 75.20
N THR A 4 -6.76 18.80 74.23
CA THR A 4 -8.23 19.01 74.35
C THR A 4 -8.82 19.08 72.91
N GLU A 5 -9.82 18.28 72.53
CA GLU A 5 -11.28 18.60 72.44
C GLU A 5 -11.65 19.66 71.37
N LYS A 6 -12.77 19.66 70.62
CA LYS A 6 -14.08 18.95 70.58
C LYS A 6 -14.73 19.37 69.22
N ARG A 7 -15.39 18.47 68.44
CA ARG A 7 -16.86 18.22 68.36
C ARG A 7 -17.69 19.47 67.95
N GLU A 8 -18.74 19.42 67.13
CA GLU A 8 -19.77 18.43 66.75
C GLU A 8 -20.39 18.91 65.40
N GLY A 9 -20.92 18.05 64.51
CA GLY A 9 -22.34 17.62 64.48
C GLY A 9 -23.17 18.61 63.62
N GLU A 10 -23.83 18.27 62.52
CA GLU A 10 -25.08 17.49 62.34
C GLU A 10 -25.26 17.21 60.82
N SER A 11 -25.47 15.98 60.32
CA SER A 11 -26.75 15.29 59.99
C SER A 11 -27.80 16.19 59.28
N ASN A 12 -28.48 15.86 58.17
CA ASN A 12 -29.04 14.58 57.74
C ASN A 12 -29.62 14.69 56.29
N HIS A 13 -29.61 13.55 55.58
CA HIS A 13 -30.67 13.03 54.68
C HIS A 13 -31.24 13.85 53.51
N SER A 14 -31.05 13.36 52.27
CA SER A 14 -32.16 13.05 51.34
C SER A 14 -31.64 12.50 50.02
N SER A 15 -32.20 11.36 49.63
CA SER A 15 -32.15 10.74 48.32
C SER A 15 -32.45 11.71 47.17
N LYS A 16 -31.79 11.50 46.02
CA LYS A 16 -32.38 11.63 44.69
C LYS A 16 -31.43 11.04 43.64
N ASP A 17 -31.86 9.91 43.08
CA ASP A 17 -31.47 9.47 41.75
C ASP A 17 -31.63 10.62 40.75
N LEU A 18 -30.57 10.92 40.03
CA LEU A 18 -30.61 11.73 38.82
C LEU A 18 -29.82 11.00 37.75
N SER A 19 -30.52 10.10 37.06
CA SER A 19 -30.25 9.78 35.67
C SER A 19 -30.32 11.08 34.85
N ASN A 20 -29.21 11.48 34.22
CA ASN A 20 -29.26 12.41 33.10
C ASN A 20 -28.17 12.06 32.08
N ASN A 21 -28.63 11.26 31.12
CA ASN A 21 -28.43 11.38 29.68
C ASN A 21 -27.51 12.52 29.20
N ASP A 22 -26.25 12.19 28.87
CA ASP A 22 -25.42 12.98 27.97
C ASP A 22 -25.11 12.13 26.72
N ASN A 23 -26.08 12.13 25.80
CA ASN A 23 -25.86 11.76 24.40
C ASN A 23 -25.01 12.86 23.75
N ILE A 24 -23.68 12.71 23.83
CA ILE A 24 -22.77 13.48 22.98
C ILE A 24 -22.58 12.67 21.69
N ASN A 25 -23.33 13.08 20.67
CA ASN A 25 -23.12 12.70 19.27
C ASN A 25 -21.69 13.04 18.86
N ASN A 26 -20.84 12.04 18.70
CA ASN A 26 -19.63 12.14 17.88
C ASN A 26 -19.99 11.77 16.44
N ASP A 27 -20.70 12.67 15.78
CA ASP A 27 -21.01 12.61 14.35
C ASP A 27 -19.90 13.30 13.57
N LEU A 28 -18.74 12.65 13.50
CA LEU A 28 -17.59 13.07 12.70
C LEU A 28 -16.87 11.81 12.21
N THR A 29 -17.37 11.22 11.11
CA THR A 29 -16.61 10.42 10.11
C THR A 29 -17.54 9.61 9.19
N ASP A 30 -18.34 10.26 8.33
CA ASP A 30 -19.01 9.54 7.22
C ASP A 30 -19.17 10.34 5.91
N SER A 31 -18.79 11.62 5.91
CA SER A 31 -18.92 12.51 4.74
C SER A 31 -17.94 12.15 3.61
N ASP A 32 -16.69 11.82 3.92
CA ASP A 32 -15.63 11.63 2.91
C ASP A 32 -15.73 10.29 2.16
N GLY A 33 -16.22 9.24 2.84
CA GLY A 33 -16.41 7.91 2.24
C GLY A 33 -17.53 7.90 1.19
N ASN A 34 -18.62 8.60 1.48
CA ASN A 34 -19.81 8.65 0.62
C ASN A 34 -19.59 9.50 -0.64
N ASN A 35 -18.71 10.51 -0.57
CA ASN A 35 -18.38 11.34 -1.73
C ASN A 35 -17.44 10.59 -2.70
N THR A 36 -16.46 9.86 -2.16
CA THR A 36 -15.49 9.08 -2.95
C THR A 36 -16.14 7.92 -3.71
N SER A 37 -17.13 7.24 -3.10
CA SER A 37 -17.86 6.15 -3.76
C SER A 37 -18.69 6.66 -4.93
N LYS A 38 -19.40 7.77 -4.75
CA LYS A 38 -20.23 8.39 -5.78
C LYS A 38 -19.40 8.88 -6.97
N GLU A 39 -18.26 9.53 -6.73
CA GLU A 39 -17.34 9.94 -7.80
C GLU A 39 -16.84 8.76 -8.63
N ALA A 40 -16.53 7.63 -7.97
CA ALA A 40 -16.09 6.41 -8.64
C ALA A 40 -17.20 5.80 -9.52
N GLU A 41 -18.45 5.80 -9.04
CA GLU A 41 -19.61 5.33 -9.81
C GLU A 41 -19.89 6.22 -11.03
N GLU A 42 -19.90 7.54 -10.84
CA GLU A 42 -20.10 8.50 -11.93
C GLU A 42 -19.01 8.37 -13.00
N ARG A 43 -17.74 8.20 -12.59
CA ARG A 43 -16.64 7.93 -13.51
C ARG A 43 -16.89 6.65 -14.31
N ARG A 44 -17.22 5.54 -13.63
CA ARG A 44 -17.48 4.25 -14.31
C ARG A 44 -18.63 4.38 -15.31
N ALA A 45 -19.70 5.08 -14.95
CA ALA A 45 -20.83 5.33 -15.86
C ALA A 45 -20.41 6.15 -17.09
N ARG A 46 -19.56 7.17 -16.92
CA ARG A 46 -19.00 7.95 -18.05
C ARG A 46 -18.13 7.08 -18.96
N ASP A 47 -17.22 6.31 -18.39
CA ASP A 47 -16.31 5.42 -19.13
C ASP A 47 -17.11 4.38 -19.95
N LEU A 48 -18.12 3.76 -19.34
CA LEU A 48 -19.01 2.80 -20.03
C LEU A 48 -19.82 3.46 -21.16
N LYS A 49 -20.32 4.68 -20.95
CA LYS A 49 -21.04 5.44 -22.00
C LYS A 49 -20.13 5.77 -23.19
N ALA A 50 -18.82 5.90 -22.95
CA ALA A 50 -17.81 6.11 -23.98
C ALA A 50 -17.35 4.81 -24.66
N GLY A 51 -17.88 3.65 -24.27
CA GLY A 51 -17.49 2.34 -24.82
C GLY A 51 -16.15 1.81 -24.29
N LEU A 52 -15.67 2.34 -23.16
CA LEU A 52 -14.44 1.90 -22.50
C LEU A 52 -14.74 0.90 -21.38
N HIS A 53 -13.73 0.14 -20.96
CA HIS A 53 -13.84 -0.81 -19.86
C HIS A 53 -13.22 -0.21 -18.58
N PRO A 54 -14.01 0.35 -17.65
CA PRO A 54 -13.46 0.98 -16.45
C PRO A 54 -12.83 -0.03 -15.50
N LEU A 55 -11.67 0.32 -14.97
CA LEU A 55 -11.03 -0.40 -13.88
C LEU A 55 -11.70 -0.07 -12.55
N LYS A 56 -11.62 -1.02 -11.61
CA LYS A 56 -12.12 -0.84 -10.25
C LYS A 56 -11.47 0.35 -9.56
N HIS A 57 -10.14 0.40 -9.61
CA HIS A 57 -9.31 1.49 -9.10
C HIS A 57 -8.61 2.22 -10.25
N LYS A 58 -8.32 3.51 -10.03
CA LYS A 58 -7.38 4.25 -10.87
C LYS A 58 -5.97 3.89 -10.45
N PHE A 59 -5.04 3.84 -11.40
CA PHE A 59 -3.66 3.47 -11.16
C PHE A 59 -2.71 4.48 -11.78
N VAL A 60 -1.50 4.53 -11.23
CA VAL A 60 -0.44 5.44 -11.65
C VAL A 60 0.86 4.67 -11.78
N PHE A 61 1.50 4.77 -12.96
CA PHE A 61 2.88 4.35 -13.14
C PHE A 61 3.82 5.46 -12.67
N TRP A 62 4.82 5.06 -11.88
CA TRP A 62 5.92 5.92 -11.44
C TRP A 62 7.25 5.27 -11.80
N TYR A 63 8.28 6.10 -11.84
CA TYR A 63 9.65 5.65 -12.11
C TYR A 63 10.62 6.39 -11.19
N THR A 64 11.60 5.65 -10.68
CA THR A 64 12.73 6.21 -9.94
C THR A 64 14.02 5.74 -10.59
N ARG A 65 14.95 6.66 -10.85
CA ARG A 65 16.33 6.36 -11.23
C ARG A 65 17.27 6.86 -10.15
N ARG A 66 18.17 5.99 -9.69
CA ARG A 66 19.24 6.42 -8.78
C ARG A 66 20.54 6.45 -9.58
N THR A 67 21.25 7.57 -9.54
CA THR A 67 22.59 7.65 -10.13
C THR A 67 23.58 6.93 -9.19
N PRO A 68 24.24 5.85 -9.62
CA PRO A 68 25.22 5.16 -8.79
C PRO A 68 26.33 6.13 -8.34
N GLY A 69 26.71 6.09 -7.06
CA GLY A 69 27.83 6.88 -6.52
C GLY A 69 27.51 8.34 -6.17
N VAL A 70 26.33 8.86 -6.53
CA VAL A 70 25.89 10.19 -6.12
C VAL A 70 25.07 10.06 -4.83
N ARG A 71 25.67 10.40 -3.69
CA ARG A 71 24.92 10.68 -2.46
C ARG A 71 24.26 12.06 -2.62
N THR A 72 23.24 12.14 -3.45
CA THR A 72 22.41 13.34 -3.47
C THR A 72 21.68 13.45 -2.13
N GLN A 73 21.83 14.59 -1.46
CA GLN A 73 20.99 15.01 -0.34
C GLN A 73 19.54 15.33 -0.76
N THR A 74 19.22 15.33 -2.05
CA THR A 74 17.82 15.40 -2.51
C THR A 74 17.08 14.16 -2.00
N ALA A 75 15.94 14.41 -1.36
CA ALA A 75 15.14 13.38 -0.73
C ALA A 75 14.81 12.30 -1.76
N TYR A 76 14.66 11.05 -1.33
CA TYR A 76 14.20 9.97 -2.20
C TYR A 76 12.93 10.37 -2.99
N GLU A 77 12.09 11.19 -2.36
CA GLU A 77 10.92 11.84 -2.94
C GLU A 77 11.19 12.66 -4.21
N ASP A 78 12.33 13.35 -4.32
CA ASP A 78 12.60 14.21 -5.48
C ASP A 78 12.91 13.39 -6.74
N ASN A 79 13.26 12.12 -6.56
CA ASN A 79 13.63 11.21 -7.64
C ASN A 79 12.45 10.36 -8.14
N ILE A 80 11.30 10.37 -7.45
CA ILE A 80 10.12 9.63 -7.87
C ILE A 80 9.29 10.46 -8.84
N LYS A 81 9.18 9.99 -10.08
CA LYS A 81 8.47 10.72 -11.14
C LYS A 81 7.23 9.96 -11.57
N LYS A 82 6.10 10.65 -11.56
CA LYS A 82 4.86 10.16 -12.19
C LYS A 82 5.09 10.06 -13.69
N ILE A 83 4.78 8.90 -14.28
CA ILE A 83 4.83 8.70 -15.74
C ILE A 83 3.45 9.00 -16.31
N VAL A 84 2.44 8.24 -15.87
CA VAL A 84 1.10 8.29 -16.43
C VAL A 84 0.10 7.66 -15.46
N ASP A 85 -1.15 8.12 -15.51
CA ASP A 85 -2.28 7.52 -14.80
C ASP A 85 -3.35 7.03 -15.78
N PHE A 86 -4.14 6.06 -15.35
CA PHE A 86 -5.20 5.46 -16.14
C PHE A 86 -6.32 4.91 -15.25
N SER A 87 -7.53 4.84 -15.81
CA SER A 87 -8.74 4.37 -15.12
C SER A 87 -9.53 3.34 -15.91
N THR A 88 -9.06 2.95 -17.10
CA THR A 88 -9.70 2.00 -18.02
C THR A 88 -8.69 0.97 -18.53
N VAL A 89 -9.18 -0.17 -19.02
CA VAL A 89 -8.34 -1.23 -19.63
C VAL A 89 -7.64 -0.70 -20.88
N GLU A 90 -8.31 0.12 -21.69
CA GLU A 90 -7.74 0.75 -22.87
C GLU A 90 -6.63 1.73 -22.49
N GLY A 91 -6.87 2.56 -21.47
CA GLY A 91 -5.87 3.48 -20.93
C GLY A 91 -4.64 2.73 -20.43
N PHE A 92 -4.84 1.61 -19.73
CA PHE A 92 -3.75 0.73 -19.33
C PHE A 92 -2.91 0.27 -20.54
N TRP A 93 -3.53 -0.29 -21.58
CA TRP A 93 -2.80 -0.80 -22.74
C TRP A 93 -2.11 0.29 -23.57
N VAL A 94 -2.75 1.45 -23.73
CA VAL A 94 -2.13 2.63 -24.35
C VAL A 94 -0.86 3.02 -23.60
N CYS A 95 -0.88 3.00 -22.27
CA CYS A 95 0.29 3.31 -21.46
C CYS A 95 1.34 2.19 -21.53
N TYR A 96 0.95 0.97 -21.18
CA TYR A 96 1.85 -0.15 -20.93
C TYR A 96 2.63 -0.57 -22.18
N CYS A 97 1.99 -0.58 -23.36
CA CYS A 97 2.65 -0.93 -24.62
C CYS A 97 3.76 0.04 -25.04
N HIS A 98 3.72 1.29 -24.55
CA HIS A 98 4.72 2.32 -24.85
C HIS A 98 5.79 2.47 -23.74
N LEU A 99 5.65 1.76 -22.61
CA LEU A 99 6.69 1.74 -21.59
C LEU A 99 7.90 0.93 -22.06
N ALA A 100 9.09 1.40 -21.68
CA ALA A 100 10.31 0.62 -21.86
C ALA A 100 10.17 -0.74 -21.15
N ARG A 101 10.55 -1.82 -21.83
CA ARG A 101 10.48 -3.16 -21.26
C ARG A 101 11.43 -3.25 -20.06
N PRO A 102 11.09 -4.03 -19.02
CA PRO A 102 11.96 -4.19 -17.85
C PRO A 102 13.41 -4.58 -18.17
N SER A 103 13.60 -5.42 -19.20
CA SER A 103 14.93 -5.87 -19.66
C SER A 103 15.80 -4.76 -20.26
N THR A 104 15.21 -3.65 -20.70
CA THR A 104 15.93 -2.52 -21.32
C THR A 104 16.14 -1.36 -20.35
N LEU A 105 15.62 -1.43 -19.13
CA LEU A 105 15.77 -0.38 -18.13
C LEU A 105 17.21 -0.37 -17.57
N PRO A 106 17.83 0.81 -17.40
CA PRO A 106 19.14 0.91 -16.79
C PRO A 106 19.11 0.51 -15.30
N SER A 107 20.17 -0.11 -14.80
CA SER A 107 20.31 -0.37 -13.37
C SER A 107 21.05 0.79 -12.68
N PRO A 108 20.62 1.24 -11.48
CA PRO A 108 19.41 0.86 -10.77
C PRO A 108 18.18 1.72 -11.17
N THR A 109 17.08 1.05 -11.47
CA THR A 109 15.78 1.68 -11.73
C THR A 109 14.68 0.95 -10.98
N ASP A 110 13.71 1.71 -10.49
CA ASP A 110 12.47 1.18 -9.93
C ASP A 110 11.30 1.63 -10.82
N LEU A 111 10.49 0.67 -11.26
CA LEU A 111 9.21 0.91 -11.92
C LEU A 111 8.11 0.57 -10.92
N HIS A 112 7.17 1.49 -10.71
CA HIS A 112 6.13 1.36 -9.70
C HIS A 112 4.76 1.45 -10.35
N LEU A 113 3.82 0.62 -9.91
CA LEU A 113 2.40 0.73 -10.24
C LEU A 113 1.61 0.79 -8.93
N PHE A 114 1.01 1.94 -8.63
CA PHE A 114 0.27 2.16 -7.38
C PHE A 114 -1.14 2.64 -7.68
N LYS A 115 -2.08 2.33 -6.78
CA LYS A 115 -3.41 2.93 -6.83
C LYS A 115 -3.29 4.45 -6.73
N GLU A 116 -4.15 5.17 -7.45
CA GLU A 116 -4.19 6.63 -7.38
C GLU A 116 -4.40 7.11 -5.94
N GLY A 117 -3.72 8.20 -5.58
CA GLY A 117 -3.73 8.73 -4.21
C GLY A 117 -2.70 8.09 -3.28
N ILE A 118 -2.02 7.02 -3.69
CA ILE A 118 -0.95 6.39 -2.92
C ILE A 118 0.40 6.62 -3.60
N ARG A 119 1.30 7.36 -2.96
CA ARG A 119 2.67 7.54 -3.43
C ARG A 119 3.47 6.26 -3.13
N PRO A 120 4.43 5.84 -3.98
CA PRO A 120 5.33 4.70 -3.71
C PRO A 120 6.42 5.02 -2.66
N LEU A 121 6.00 5.59 -1.53
CA LEU A 121 6.80 6.10 -0.43
C LEU A 121 6.33 5.44 0.87
N TRP A 122 7.23 5.21 1.81
CA TRP A 122 6.90 4.60 3.09
C TRP A 122 6.24 5.60 4.03
N GLU A 123 6.45 6.90 3.79
CA GLU A 123 5.86 8.03 4.49
C GLU A 123 4.38 8.25 4.11
N ASP A 124 3.94 7.69 2.97
CA ASP A 124 2.54 7.75 2.56
C ASP A 124 1.64 7.08 3.62
N SER A 125 0.52 7.71 3.96
CA SER A 125 -0.38 7.24 5.02
C SER A 125 -0.94 5.85 4.73
N ALA A 126 -1.06 5.47 3.46
CA ALA A 126 -1.48 4.12 3.07
C ALA A 126 -0.37 3.08 3.23
N ASN A 127 0.90 3.46 3.30
CA ASN A 127 2.04 2.55 3.35
C ASN A 127 2.74 2.52 4.71
N CYS A 128 2.61 3.55 5.56
CA CYS A 128 3.43 3.70 6.77
C CYS A 128 3.29 2.54 7.78
N ASN A 129 2.10 1.96 7.90
CA ASN A 129 1.82 0.79 8.76
C ASN A 129 1.89 -0.54 7.99
N GLY A 130 2.32 -0.48 6.74
CA GLY A 130 2.28 -1.56 5.78
C GLY A 130 3.53 -2.41 5.75
N GLY A 131 3.60 -3.22 4.71
CA GLY A 131 4.79 -3.98 4.38
C GLY A 131 4.77 -4.41 2.94
N LYS A 132 5.74 -5.26 2.59
CA LYS A 132 5.84 -5.79 1.24
C LYS A 132 6.25 -7.24 1.21
N TRP A 133 5.64 -7.97 0.29
CA TRP A 133 6.19 -9.23 -0.20
C TRP A 133 7.30 -8.95 -1.21
N ILE A 134 8.36 -9.77 -1.18
CA ILE A 134 9.59 -9.61 -1.96
C ILE A 134 9.88 -10.94 -2.66
N ILE A 135 10.06 -10.89 -3.98
CA ILE A 135 10.51 -12.01 -4.80
C ILE A 135 11.78 -11.57 -5.54
N ARG A 136 12.81 -12.41 -5.51
CA ARG A 136 14.06 -12.17 -6.25
C ARG A 136 14.12 -13.03 -7.48
N PHE A 137 14.38 -12.40 -8.60
CA PHE A 137 14.53 -13.04 -9.89
C PHE A 137 15.97 -12.90 -10.38
N LYS A 138 16.49 -13.96 -10.99
CA LYS A 138 17.65 -13.83 -11.86
C LYS A 138 17.29 -12.88 -13.01
N LYS A 139 18.30 -12.31 -13.67
CA LYS A 139 18.08 -11.44 -14.83
C LYS A 139 17.24 -12.13 -15.92
N VAL A 140 16.60 -11.31 -16.75
CA VAL A 140 15.81 -11.71 -17.94
C VAL A 140 14.42 -12.26 -17.64
N VAL A 141 14.18 -12.93 -16.51
CA VAL A 141 12.85 -13.54 -16.23
C VAL A 141 11.84 -12.58 -15.60
N SER A 142 12.30 -11.50 -14.97
CA SER A 142 11.47 -10.59 -14.17
C SER A 142 10.37 -9.88 -14.97
N GLY A 143 10.60 -9.62 -16.26
CA GLY A 143 9.65 -8.90 -17.11
C GLY A 143 8.31 -9.61 -17.28
N ARG A 144 8.31 -10.93 -17.41
CA ARG A 144 7.08 -11.73 -17.51
C ARG A 144 6.28 -11.70 -16.21
N PHE A 145 6.96 -11.92 -15.07
CA PHE A 145 6.31 -11.88 -13.75
C PHE A 145 5.79 -10.48 -13.40
N TRP A 146 6.46 -9.43 -13.87
CA TRP A 146 5.96 -8.06 -13.76
C TRP A 146 4.67 -7.84 -14.55
N GLU A 147 4.61 -8.31 -15.80
CA GLU A 147 3.41 -8.23 -16.63
C GLU A 147 2.25 -8.99 -16.00
N ASP A 148 2.47 -10.26 -15.61
CA ASP A 148 1.46 -11.09 -14.94
C ASP A 148 0.94 -10.41 -13.64
N LEU A 149 1.83 -9.82 -12.84
CA LEU A 149 1.45 -9.12 -11.60
C LEU A 149 0.63 -7.87 -11.87
N VAL A 150 1.07 -7.05 -12.83
CA VAL A 150 0.39 -5.79 -13.19
C VAL A 150 -1.01 -6.07 -13.71
N LEU A 151 -1.17 -7.11 -14.55
CA LEU A 151 -2.48 -7.54 -15.03
C LEU A 151 -3.38 -8.01 -13.88
N ALA A 152 -2.84 -8.81 -12.94
CA ALA A 152 -3.58 -9.25 -11.76
C ALA A 152 -4.01 -8.07 -10.87
N LEU A 153 -3.19 -7.01 -10.76
CA LEU A 153 -3.50 -5.80 -9.99
C LEU A 153 -4.61 -4.97 -10.64
N VAL A 154 -4.47 -4.63 -11.92
CA VAL A 154 -5.47 -3.80 -12.61
C VAL A 154 -6.79 -4.54 -12.80
N GLY A 155 -6.74 -5.87 -12.93
CA GLY A 155 -7.90 -6.75 -12.97
C GLY A 155 -8.54 -7.06 -11.61
N ASP A 156 -8.05 -6.48 -10.51
CA ASP A 156 -8.54 -6.72 -9.14
C ASP A 156 -8.60 -8.22 -8.76
N GLN A 157 -7.57 -8.98 -9.13
CA GLN A 157 -7.58 -10.45 -8.98
C GLN A 157 -6.87 -10.94 -7.71
N LEU A 158 -6.14 -10.06 -7.01
CA LEU A 158 -5.44 -10.42 -5.78
C LEU A 158 -6.40 -10.47 -4.59
N ASP A 159 -6.23 -11.48 -3.75
CA ASP A 159 -6.97 -11.62 -2.50
C ASP A 159 -6.64 -10.43 -1.57
N TYR A 160 -7.65 -9.91 -0.88
CA TYR A 160 -7.55 -8.66 -0.10
C TYR A 160 -7.10 -7.45 -0.95
N GLY A 161 -7.57 -7.36 -2.19
CA GLY A 161 -7.23 -6.29 -3.14
C GLY A 161 -7.33 -4.86 -2.58
N GLU A 162 -8.28 -4.57 -1.69
CA GLU A 162 -8.39 -3.25 -1.02
C GLU A 162 -7.17 -2.90 -0.15
N ASN A 163 -6.57 -3.90 0.49
CA ASN A 163 -5.36 -3.77 1.30
C ASN A 163 -4.10 -3.62 0.45
N VAL A 164 -4.14 -3.90 -0.85
CA VAL A 164 -3.00 -3.75 -1.75
C VAL A 164 -2.83 -2.29 -2.16
N CYS A 165 -1.64 -1.75 -1.95
CA CYS A 165 -1.27 -0.38 -2.32
C CYS A 165 -0.76 -0.31 -3.77
N GLY A 166 0.08 -1.26 -4.14
CA GLY A 166 0.76 -1.27 -5.43
C GLY A 166 1.86 -2.31 -5.51
N ALA A 167 2.61 -2.26 -6.61
CA ALA A 167 3.77 -3.11 -6.85
C ALA A 167 4.97 -2.32 -7.36
N VAL A 168 6.15 -2.88 -7.13
CA VAL A 168 7.44 -2.31 -7.54
C VAL A 168 8.27 -3.39 -8.22
N LEU A 169 8.80 -3.09 -9.40
CA LEU A 169 9.88 -3.84 -10.02
C LEU A 169 11.18 -3.05 -9.91
N SER A 170 12.12 -3.62 -9.17
CA SER A 170 13.43 -3.04 -8.88
C SER A 170 14.50 -3.72 -9.71
N ILE A 171 14.95 -3.05 -10.76
CA ILE A 171 16.06 -3.47 -11.61
C ILE A 171 17.37 -3.16 -10.89
N ARG A 172 18.17 -4.19 -10.58
CA ARG A 172 19.51 -4.05 -9.93
C ARG A 172 20.58 -4.69 -10.79
N PHE A 173 21.84 -4.68 -10.33
CA PHE A 173 22.94 -5.21 -11.13
C PHE A 173 22.89 -6.75 -11.24
N ASN A 174 22.77 -7.45 -10.10
CA ASN A 174 22.86 -8.92 -10.04
C ASN A 174 21.50 -9.63 -10.20
N GLU A 175 20.42 -8.99 -9.77
CA GLU A 175 19.08 -9.57 -9.71
C GLU A 175 18.04 -8.48 -9.94
N ASP A 176 16.83 -8.90 -10.24
CA ASP A 176 15.66 -8.01 -10.23
C ASP A 176 14.77 -8.42 -9.07
N ILE A 177 14.17 -7.43 -8.40
CA ILE A 177 13.36 -7.66 -7.21
C ILE A 177 11.95 -7.17 -7.50
N LEU A 178 10.99 -8.08 -7.43
CA LEU A 178 9.56 -7.76 -7.51
C LEU A 178 9.02 -7.60 -6.10
N SER A 179 8.18 -6.60 -5.87
CA SER A 179 7.55 -6.37 -4.58
C SER A 179 6.08 -5.99 -4.71
N VAL A 180 5.25 -6.47 -3.78
CA VAL A 180 3.83 -6.09 -3.65
C VAL A 180 3.64 -5.49 -2.27
N TRP A 181 3.09 -4.27 -2.23
CA TRP A 181 2.94 -3.47 -1.01
C TRP A 181 1.49 -3.53 -0.52
N ASN A 182 1.31 -3.67 0.79
CA ASN A 182 0.00 -3.68 1.44
C ASN A 182 -0.06 -2.73 2.62
N ARG A 183 -1.27 -2.25 2.95
CA ARG A 183 -1.53 -1.17 3.91
C ARG A 183 -1.23 -1.52 5.37
N ASN A 184 -1.41 -2.78 5.76
CA ASN A 184 -1.35 -3.20 7.14
C ASN A 184 -0.51 -4.47 7.29
N ALA A 185 0.65 -4.36 7.91
CA ALA A 185 1.53 -5.50 8.19
C ALA A 185 1.10 -6.33 9.41
N SER A 186 0.23 -5.80 10.28
CA SER A 186 -0.24 -6.51 11.49
C SER A 186 -1.37 -7.51 11.20
N ASP A 187 -2.06 -7.36 10.06
CA ASP A 187 -3.07 -8.32 9.60
C ASP A 187 -2.40 -9.53 8.95
N HIS A 188 -2.00 -10.48 9.78
CA HIS A 188 -1.29 -11.69 9.35
C HIS A 188 -2.13 -12.54 8.39
N GLN A 189 -3.46 -12.59 8.56
CA GLN A 189 -4.33 -13.35 7.67
C GLN A 189 -4.35 -12.74 6.28
N ALA A 190 -4.55 -11.42 6.16
CA ALA A 190 -4.52 -10.74 4.88
C ALA A 190 -3.13 -10.82 4.22
N VAL A 191 -2.06 -10.65 5.00
CA VAL A 191 -0.67 -10.75 4.51
C VAL A 191 -0.40 -12.13 3.90
N MET A 192 -0.82 -13.21 4.57
CA MET A 192 -0.59 -14.57 4.11
C MET A 192 -1.51 -14.95 2.94
N ALA A 193 -2.77 -14.52 2.95
CA ALA A 193 -3.67 -14.72 1.82
C ALA A 193 -3.16 -13.99 0.56
N LEU A 194 -2.64 -12.76 0.71
CA LEU A 194 -2.03 -12.02 -0.38
C LEU A 194 -0.83 -12.76 -0.97
N ARG A 195 0.03 -13.37 -0.13
CA ARG A 195 1.14 -14.22 -0.59
C ARG A 195 0.65 -15.34 -1.50
N ASP A 196 -0.34 -16.09 -1.02
CA ASP A 196 -0.85 -17.26 -1.74
C ASP A 196 -1.53 -16.84 -3.05
N SER A 197 -2.19 -15.69 -3.04
CA SER A 197 -2.75 -15.07 -4.24
C SER A 197 -1.68 -14.71 -5.27
N ILE A 198 -0.61 -14.05 -4.85
CA ILE A 198 0.52 -13.68 -5.72
C ILE A 198 1.14 -14.95 -6.33
N LYS A 199 1.40 -15.99 -5.52
CA LYS A 199 1.96 -17.25 -6.02
C LYS A 199 1.08 -17.89 -7.08
N ARG A 200 -0.24 -17.89 -6.87
CA ARG A 200 -1.23 -18.49 -7.77
C ARG A 200 -1.28 -17.76 -9.12
N HIS A 201 -1.38 -16.43 -9.10
CA HIS A 201 -1.50 -15.62 -10.32
C HIS A 201 -0.21 -15.56 -11.12
N LEU A 202 0.94 -15.52 -10.44
CA LEU A 202 2.24 -15.60 -11.09
C LEU A 202 2.62 -17.02 -11.53
N LYS A 203 1.83 -18.03 -11.16
CA LYS A 203 2.17 -19.46 -11.30
C LYS A 203 3.61 -19.71 -10.83
N LEU A 204 3.95 -19.13 -9.69
CA LEU A 204 5.33 -19.00 -9.23
C LEU A 204 5.91 -20.39 -8.93
N PRO A 205 7.01 -20.80 -9.60
CA PRO A 205 7.64 -22.09 -9.30
C PRO A 205 8.09 -22.18 -7.83
N HIS A 206 8.00 -23.37 -7.23
CA HIS A 206 8.38 -23.60 -5.84
C HIS A 206 9.84 -23.25 -5.51
N SER A 207 10.71 -23.12 -6.52
CA SER A 207 12.10 -22.68 -6.37
C SER A 207 12.24 -21.22 -5.97
N TYR A 208 11.21 -20.39 -6.20
CA TYR A 208 11.23 -18.99 -5.79
C TYR A 208 10.64 -18.84 -4.40
N VAL A 209 11.41 -18.18 -3.52
CA VAL A 209 11.00 -17.87 -2.16
C VAL A 209 10.38 -16.48 -2.12
N MET A 210 9.30 -16.34 -1.34
CA MET A 210 8.73 -15.04 -1.00
C MET A 210 9.14 -14.65 0.41
N GLU A 211 9.65 -13.43 0.56
CA GLU A 211 10.03 -12.87 1.85
C GLU A 211 9.14 -11.67 2.18
N TYR A 212 8.61 -11.58 3.40
CA TYR A 212 7.84 -10.41 3.84
C TYR A 212 8.68 -9.49 4.71
N LYS A 213 8.58 -8.18 4.47
CA LYS A 213 9.21 -7.18 5.33
C LYS A 213 8.26 -6.00 5.58
N PRO A 214 7.92 -5.72 6.85
CA PRO A 214 7.26 -4.48 7.24
C PRO A 214 8.08 -3.24 6.87
N HIS A 215 7.39 -2.13 6.56
CA HIS A 215 8.07 -0.89 6.20
C HIS A 215 8.83 -0.29 7.39
N ASP A 216 8.24 -0.26 8.58
CA ASP A 216 8.87 0.19 9.83
C ASP A 216 10.22 -0.51 10.08
N ALA A 217 10.27 -1.83 9.89
CA ALA A 217 11.46 -2.65 10.06
C ALA A 217 12.58 -2.24 9.10
N SER A 218 12.22 -1.86 7.87
CA SER A 218 13.16 -1.43 6.83
C SER A 218 13.83 -0.10 7.16
N LEU A 219 13.18 0.72 7.96
CA LEU A 219 13.67 2.03 8.38
C LEU A 219 14.61 1.91 9.56
N ARG A 220 14.23 1.09 10.54
CA ARG A 220 15.06 0.85 11.73
C ARG A 220 16.43 0.27 11.37
N ASP A 221 16.49 -0.61 10.36
CA ASP A 221 17.72 -1.27 9.95
C ASP A 221 18.37 -0.68 8.67
N ASN A 222 17.82 0.41 8.13
CA ASN A 222 18.25 1.06 6.89
C ASN A 222 18.42 0.08 5.71
N SER A 223 17.57 -0.95 5.65
CA SER A 223 17.65 -2.01 4.64
C SER A 223 16.28 -2.30 4.05
N SER A 224 16.13 -2.08 2.75
CA SER A 224 14.82 -2.32 2.10
C SER A 224 14.56 -3.80 1.80
N TYR A 225 15.60 -4.63 1.72
CA TYR A 225 15.47 -6.01 1.23
C TYR A 225 16.24 -7.05 2.05
N ARG A 226 16.88 -6.71 3.17
CA ARG A 226 17.52 -7.71 4.07
C ARG A 226 16.73 -7.84 5.37
N ASN A 227 17.00 -8.87 6.17
CA ASN A 227 16.38 -9.08 7.49
C ASN A 227 14.84 -9.17 7.43
N THR A 228 14.33 -10.00 6.52
CA THR A 228 12.88 -10.23 6.36
C THR A 228 12.33 -11.10 7.48
N TRP A 229 11.07 -10.87 7.86
CA TRP A 229 10.47 -11.49 9.05
C TRP A 229 9.78 -12.81 8.75
N LEU A 230 9.18 -12.92 7.57
CA LEU A 230 8.52 -14.15 7.11
C LEU A 230 9.22 -14.66 5.87
N ARG A 231 9.34 -15.98 5.78
CA ARG A 231 9.78 -16.71 4.60
C ARG A 231 8.70 -17.72 4.24
N GLY A 232 8.23 -17.66 3.00
CA GLY A 232 7.07 -18.41 2.52
C GLY A 232 7.24 -18.95 1.13
#